data_AF-A0A954I1I5-F1
#
_entry.id   AF-A0A954I1I5-F1
#
_cell.length_a   1.000
_cell.length_b   1.000
_cell.length_c   1.000
_cell.angle_alpha   90.00
_cell.angle_beta   90.00
_cell.angle_gamma   90.00
#
_symmetry.space_group_name_H-M   'P 1'
#
loop_
_entity.id
_entity.type
_entity.pdbx_description
1 polymer ?
#
loop_
_entity_poly.entity_id
_entity_poly.type
_entity_poly.pdbx_seq_one_letter_code
_entity_poly.pdbx_strand_id
1 'polypeptide(L)'
;MSIAEIAHQRFGELVHARSGPLTTELLREPGRFGLGQVPARLSPDATTTTVCGYCATGCGLNVHLQNGEAVNLSPTTEYPVNLGMACPKGWEALSVLNSPDRATTPLLKDRSGHLRPVDWDVALDTFVSRFRSIQAEHGKQSVAFLSTGQMVTEEMAFLGSLAKFGMGMVHGDGNTRQCMATAVVAYKQAFGFDAPPYTYADFAESDVIVLVGSNLCIAHPIMWERVMRNPHNPEIIVVDPRMTETAMNATLHLPLSPKSDQTLFYGVARLLIERGWIDREYIDAHTSGFDDYAACVEDFTLARTSEETGLSPETIERFAELIHAGKRVSLWWTMGVNQSYQGVRTAQAIINLALMTSNIGRPGTGANSITGQCNAMGSRLFSNTTNLLGGHDFTNEEHRSKVAGILDIPVASIPDENSWAYHEIIEGILRGQIHGLWVICTNTAHSWINQNQVRDILSRLDFLVVQDMY
;
A
#
# COMPACT_ATOMS: atom_id res chain seq x y z
N MET A 1 -28.87 47.77 1.43
CA MET A 1 -29.72 46.61 1.07
C MET A 1 -29.66 45.61 2.19
N SER A 2 -30.81 45.08 2.60
CA SER A 2 -30.87 43.93 3.50
C SER A 2 -30.30 42.69 2.80
N ILE A 3 -29.85 41.70 3.58
CA ILE A 3 -29.35 40.42 3.04
C ILE A 3 -30.41 39.75 2.15
N ALA A 4 -31.70 39.93 2.46
CA ALA A 4 -32.81 39.41 1.67
C ALA A 4 -32.90 40.07 0.28
N GLU A 5 -32.64 41.38 0.17
CA GLU A 5 -32.66 42.10 -1.11
C GLU A 5 -31.47 41.70 -2.00
N ILE A 6 -30.28 41.51 -1.42
CA ILE A 6 -29.10 41.03 -2.15
C ILE A 6 -29.32 39.60 -2.66
N ALA A 7 -29.91 38.74 -1.83
CA ALA A 7 -30.25 37.37 -2.23
C ALA A 7 -31.29 37.33 -3.34
N HIS A 8 -32.32 38.18 -3.28
CA HIS A 8 -33.38 38.22 -4.29
C HIS A 8 -32.88 38.76 -5.63
N GLN A 9 -32.04 39.80 -5.61
CA GLN A 9 -31.41 40.35 -6.81
C GLN A 9 -30.47 39.34 -7.47
N ARG A 10 -29.63 38.66 -6.67
CA ARG A 10 -28.69 37.64 -7.18
C ARG A 10 -29.42 36.39 -7.70
N PHE A 11 -30.56 36.04 -7.12
CA PHE A 11 -31.43 34.97 -7.62
C PHE A 11 -32.09 35.35 -8.95
N GLY A 12 -32.56 36.59 -9.08
CA GLY A 12 -33.07 37.13 -10.35
C GLY A 12 -31.98 37.16 -11.45
N GLU A 13 -30.76 37.56 -11.11
CA GLU A 13 -29.61 37.54 -12.01
C GLU A 13 -29.24 36.12 -12.45
N LEU A 14 -29.28 35.12 -11.56
CA LEU A 14 -29.02 33.72 -11.91
C LEU A 14 -30.11 33.10 -12.78
N VAL A 15 -31.38 33.40 -12.51
CA VAL A 15 -32.53 32.91 -13.30
C VAL A 15 -32.56 33.53 -14.70
N HIS A 16 -32.01 34.75 -14.86
CA HIS A 16 -31.96 35.46 -16.14
C HIS A 16 -30.55 35.55 -16.75
N ALA A 17 -29.57 34.84 -16.18
CA ALA A 17 -28.21 34.79 -16.69
C ALA A 17 -28.22 34.15 -18.09
N ARG A 18 -27.95 34.97 -19.10
CA ARG A 18 -27.75 34.52 -20.49
C ARG A 18 -26.30 34.13 -20.79
N SER A 19 -25.43 34.27 -19.80
CA SER A 19 -24.03 33.84 -19.83
C SER A 19 -23.84 32.73 -18.79
N GLY A 20 -23.67 31.52 -19.29
CA GLY A 20 -23.26 30.30 -18.60
C GLY A 20 -22.58 29.40 -19.65
N PRO A 21 -22.16 28.16 -19.32
CA PRO A 21 -21.67 27.22 -20.33
C PRO A 21 -22.68 27.17 -21.47
N LEU A 22 -22.25 27.40 -22.71
CA LEU A 22 -23.16 27.48 -23.85
C LEU A 22 -24.01 26.19 -23.90
N THR A 23 -25.28 26.26 -24.31
CA THR A 23 -26.12 25.05 -24.46
C THR A 23 -25.43 23.97 -25.31
N THR A 24 -24.61 24.39 -26.28
CA THR A 24 -23.73 23.52 -27.09
C THR A 24 -22.68 22.78 -26.26
N GLU A 25 -22.14 23.37 -25.19
CA GLU A 25 -21.18 22.72 -24.27
C GLU A 25 -21.84 21.66 -23.38
N LEU A 26 -23.16 21.74 -23.20
CA LEU A 26 -23.96 20.74 -22.50
C LEU A 26 -24.58 19.71 -23.45
N LEU A 27 -24.46 19.90 -24.76
CA LEU A 27 -24.97 18.97 -25.76
C LEU A 27 -24.27 17.63 -25.60
N ARG A 28 -25.05 16.60 -25.26
CA ARG A 28 -24.53 15.24 -25.11
C ARG A 28 -24.68 14.48 -26.41
N GLU A 29 -23.59 13.92 -26.91
CA GLU A 29 -23.58 13.01 -28.06
C GLU A 29 -23.27 11.58 -27.56
N PRO A 30 -23.75 10.53 -28.25
CA PRO A 30 -23.31 9.17 -27.96
C PRO A 30 -21.77 9.10 -27.96
N GLY A 31 -21.19 8.82 -26.81
CA GLY A 31 -19.76 8.65 -26.70
C GLY A 31 -19.30 7.45 -27.52
N ARG A 32 -18.15 7.57 -28.17
CA ARG A 32 -17.48 6.41 -28.76
C ARG A 32 -16.84 5.57 -27.64
N PHE A 33 -16.43 4.34 -27.97
CA PHE A 33 -15.66 3.47 -27.08
C PHE A 33 -16.39 3.05 -25.79
N GLY A 34 -17.69 2.76 -25.89
CA GLY A 34 -18.49 2.25 -24.76
C GLY A 34 -18.90 3.30 -23.74
N LEU A 35 -18.59 4.59 -23.99
CA LEU A 35 -19.11 5.68 -23.20
C LEU A 35 -20.60 5.89 -23.49
N GLY A 36 -21.37 6.22 -22.45
CA GLY A 36 -22.72 6.76 -22.62
C GLY A 36 -22.71 8.13 -23.31
N GLN A 37 -23.82 8.86 -23.24
CA GLN A 37 -23.83 10.20 -23.84
C GLN A 37 -22.89 11.16 -23.07
N VAL A 38 -21.87 11.70 -23.73
CA VAL A 38 -20.91 12.66 -23.16
C VAL A 38 -21.09 14.03 -23.78
N PRO A 39 -20.80 15.13 -23.06
CA PRO A 39 -20.71 16.46 -23.66
C PRO A 39 -19.84 16.43 -24.93
N ALA A 40 -20.24 17.12 -25.99
CA ALA A 40 -19.51 17.09 -27.27
C ALA A 40 -18.02 17.47 -27.11
N ARG A 41 -17.71 18.41 -26.21
CA ARG A 41 -16.33 18.81 -25.86
C ARG A 41 -15.50 17.71 -25.18
N LEU A 42 -16.13 16.66 -24.68
CA LEU A 42 -15.50 15.49 -24.05
C LEU A 42 -15.58 14.25 -24.95
N SER A 43 -16.04 14.41 -26.19
CA SER A 43 -16.11 13.32 -27.15
C SER A 43 -14.70 12.96 -27.63
N PRO A 44 -14.23 11.73 -27.38
CA PRO A 44 -12.86 11.34 -27.73
C PRO A 44 -12.70 10.98 -29.22
N ASP A 45 -11.50 11.21 -29.74
CA ASP A 45 -11.05 10.71 -31.04
C ASP A 45 -10.20 9.44 -30.93
N ALA A 46 -9.63 9.15 -29.74
CA ALA A 46 -8.85 7.96 -29.45
C ALA A 46 -9.02 7.49 -27.99
N THR A 47 -8.58 6.27 -27.72
CA THR A 47 -8.50 5.71 -26.36
C THR A 47 -7.18 5.00 -26.13
N THR A 48 -6.72 5.01 -24.88
CA THR A 48 -5.62 4.17 -24.38
C THR A 48 -5.99 3.57 -23.03
N THR A 49 -5.20 2.65 -22.51
CA THR A 49 -5.43 2.02 -21.21
C THR A 49 -4.39 2.44 -20.19
N THR A 50 -4.79 2.46 -18.92
CA THR A 50 -3.90 2.70 -17.79
C THR A 50 -4.37 1.90 -16.58
N VAL A 51 -3.50 1.75 -15.59
CA VAL A 51 -3.84 1.19 -14.28
C VAL A 51 -3.93 2.33 -13.27
N CYS A 52 -4.97 2.30 -12.43
CA CYS A 52 -5.20 3.29 -11.40
C CYS A 52 -4.01 3.39 -10.41
N GLY A 53 -3.41 4.59 -10.29
CA GLY A 53 -2.24 4.85 -9.46
C GLY A 53 -2.49 5.09 -7.96
N TYR A 54 -3.68 4.81 -7.44
CA TYR A 54 -4.03 5.09 -6.03
C TYR A 54 -3.73 3.92 -5.08
N CYS A 55 -4.70 3.00 -4.92
CA CYS A 55 -4.57 1.84 -4.03
C CYS A 55 -4.01 0.62 -4.77
N ALA A 56 -3.60 -0.41 -4.03
CA ALA A 56 -3.02 -1.65 -4.56
C ALA A 56 -3.99 -2.56 -5.31
N THR A 57 -5.27 -2.20 -5.43
CA THR A 57 -6.24 -2.97 -6.20
C THR A 57 -5.82 -3.09 -7.67
N GLY A 58 -5.27 -2.01 -8.26
CA GLY A 58 -4.82 -2.03 -9.65
C GLY A 58 -5.96 -2.04 -10.67
N CYS A 59 -6.99 -1.21 -10.50
CA CYS A 59 -8.12 -1.12 -11.44
C CYS A 59 -7.67 -0.68 -12.84
N GLY A 60 -8.17 -1.36 -13.89
CA GLY A 60 -7.97 -0.96 -15.28
C GLY A 60 -8.92 0.18 -15.68
N LEU A 61 -8.35 1.19 -16.34
CA LEU A 61 -9.05 2.38 -16.80
C LEU A 61 -8.77 2.60 -18.30
N ASN A 62 -9.79 2.98 -19.04
CA ASN A 62 -9.69 3.49 -20.40
C ASN A 62 -9.59 5.02 -20.32
N VAL A 63 -8.48 5.59 -20.78
CA VAL A 63 -8.29 7.03 -20.92
C VAL A 63 -8.80 7.44 -22.30
N HIS A 64 -9.67 8.44 -22.31
CA HIS A 64 -10.27 9.01 -23.50
C HIS A 64 -9.47 10.24 -23.92
N LEU A 65 -8.97 10.20 -25.16
CA LEU A 65 -8.11 11.24 -25.71
C LEU A 65 -8.86 12.09 -26.73
N GLN A 66 -8.52 13.37 -26.78
CA GLN A 66 -8.90 14.29 -27.84
C GLN A 66 -7.67 15.11 -28.22
N ASN A 67 -7.26 15.09 -29.50
CA ASN A 67 -6.03 15.72 -29.99
C ASN A 67 -4.77 15.33 -29.18
N GLY A 68 -4.73 14.09 -28.65
CA GLY A 68 -3.63 13.58 -27.83
C GLY A 68 -3.68 13.95 -26.34
N GLU A 69 -4.65 14.75 -25.90
CA GLU A 69 -4.83 15.12 -24.49
C GLU A 69 -5.89 14.26 -23.80
N ALA A 70 -5.65 13.90 -22.55
CA ALA A 70 -6.60 13.12 -21.74
C ALA A 70 -7.77 14.01 -21.28
N VAL A 71 -8.95 13.79 -21.86
CA VAL A 71 -10.15 14.60 -21.60
C VAL A 71 -11.14 13.92 -20.67
N ASN A 72 -11.13 12.59 -20.59
CA ASN A 72 -12.02 11.81 -19.75
C ASN A 72 -11.45 10.42 -19.46
N LEU A 73 -12.06 9.66 -18.56
CA LEU A 73 -11.76 8.24 -18.36
C LEU A 73 -13.03 7.42 -18.11
N SER A 74 -12.94 6.12 -18.32
CA SER A 74 -13.94 5.14 -17.90
C SER A 74 -13.26 3.87 -17.37
N PRO A 75 -13.88 3.13 -16.46
CA PRO A 75 -13.36 1.84 -16.02
C PRO A 75 -13.44 0.79 -17.14
N THR A 76 -12.39 -0.01 -17.28
CA THR A 76 -12.33 -1.08 -18.29
C THR A 76 -13.22 -2.26 -17.89
N THR A 77 -14.20 -2.59 -18.74
CA THR A 77 -15.18 -3.68 -18.49
C THR A 77 -14.59 -5.08 -18.59
N GLU A 78 -13.56 -5.26 -19.41
CA GLU A 78 -12.90 -6.56 -19.64
C GLU A 78 -11.75 -6.84 -18.67
N TYR A 79 -11.36 -5.85 -17.83
CA TYR A 79 -10.22 -6.00 -16.95
C TYR A 79 -10.59 -6.81 -15.69
N PRO A 80 -9.87 -7.90 -15.38
CA PRO A 80 -10.32 -8.92 -14.41
C PRO A 80 -10.40 -8.42 -12.97
N VAL A 81 -9.79 -7.28 -12.64
CA VAL A 81 -9.79 -6.73 -11.28
C VAL A 81 -11.11 -6.03 -10.97
N ASN A 82 -11.46 -5.01 -11.75
CA ASN A 82 -12.54 -4.08 -11.44
C ASN A 82 -13.78 -4.24 -12.32
N LEU A 83 -13.75 -5.06 -13.39
CA LEU A 83 -14.94 -5.49 -14.14
C LEU A 83 -15.87 -4.33 -14.54
N GLY A 84 -15.31 -3.21 -15.00
CA GLY A 84 -16.07 -2.03 -15.39
C GLY A 84 -16.48 -1.09 -14.26
N MET A 85 -15.89 -1.24 -13.07
CA MET A 85 -16.15 -0.37 -11.91
C MET A 85 -14.93 0.48 -11.54
N ALA A 86 -15.16 1.67 -10.98
CA ALA A 86 -14.11 2.47 -10.37
C ALA A 86 -14.69 3.21 -9.15
N CYS A 87 -13.87 3.36 -8.11
CA CYS A 87 -14.20 4.24 -6.99
C CYS A 87 -14.00 5.72 -7.38
N PRO A 88 -14.44 6.69 -6.57
CA PRO A 88 -14.28 8.12 -6.88
C PRO A 88 -12.83 8.52 -7.25
N LYS A 89 -11.83 7.95 -6.56
CA LYS A 89 -10.41 8.19 -6.87
C LYS A 89 -10.04 7.74 -8.29
N GLY A 90 -10.57 6.59 -8.72
CA GLY A 90 -10.33 6.07 -10.07
C GLY A 90 -10.98 6.95 -11.14
N TRP A 91 -12.19 7.43 -10.89
CA TRP A 91 -12.89 8.39 -11.77
C TRP A 91 -12.17 9.73 -11.89
N GLU A 92 -11.52 10.17 -10.82
CA GLU A 92 -10.79 11.45 -10.74
C GLU A 92 -9.28 11.32 -11.04
N ALA A 93 -8.83 10.19 -11.60
CA ALA A 93 -7.39 9.94 -11.77
C ALA A 93 -6.66 10.91 -12.70
N LEU A 94 -7.39 11.63 -13.58
CA LEU A 94 -6.80 12.67 -14.44
C LEU A 94 -6.73 14.04 -13.76
N SER A 95 -7.52 14.27 -12.71
CA SER A 95 -7.69 15.60 -12.10
C SER A 95 -6.40 16.16 -11.51
N VAL A 96 -5.50 15.27 -11.07
CA VAL A 96 -4.16 15.62 -10.56
C VAL A 96 -3.26 16.27 -11.62
N LEU A 97 -3.45 15.94 -12.91
CA LEU A 97 -2.62 16.46 -14.00
C LEU A 97 -2.86 17.95 -14.27
N ASN A 98 -4.03 18.47 -13.89
CA ASN A 98 -4.46 19.86 -14.09
C ASN A 98 -4.25 20.76 -12.86
N SER A 99 -3.57 20.27 -11.82
CA SER A 99 -3.32 21.06 -10.61
C SER A 99 -2.41 22.26 -10.90
N PRO A 100 -2.76 23.48 -10.44
CA PRO A 100 -1.93 24.67 -10.62
C PRO A 100 -0.61 24.62 -9.83
N ASP A 101 -0.57 23.82 -8.76
CA ASP A 101 0.61 23.66 -7.90
C ASP A 101 1.59 22.61 -8.44
N ARG A 102 1.31 22.01 -9.60
CA ARG A 102 2.18 20.99 -10.19
C ARG A 102 3.53 21.59 -10.58
N ALA A 103 4.61 20.98 -10.09
CA ALA A 103 5.97 21.31 -10.46
C ALA A 103 6.21 21.01 -11.96
N THR A 104 6.63 22.03 -12.71
CA THR A 104 6.89 21.94 -14.16
C THR A 104 8.34 22.27 -14.54
N THR A 105 9.13 22.77 -13.59
CA THR A 105 10.54 23.14 -13.78
C THR A 105 11.35 22.85 -12.52
N PRO A 106 12.64 22.49 -12.63
CA PRO A 106 13.51 22.35 -11.47
C PRO A 106 13.64 23.64 -10.67
N LEU A 107 13.70 23.50 -9.35
CA LEU A 107 13.90 24.61 -8.42
C LEU A 107 15.17 24.37 -7.59
N LEU A 108 15.98 25.42 -7.41
CA LEU A 108 17.14 25.41 -6.52
C LEU A 108 16.98 26.47 -5.44
N LYS A 109 17.34 26.12 -4.20
CA LYS A 109 17.32 27.06 -3.08
C LYS A 109 18.52 28.00 -3.16
N ASP A 110 18.26 29.30 -3.23
CA ASP A 110 19.30 30.34 -3.23
C ASP A 110 19.85 30.61 -1.82
N ARG A 111 20.88 31.45 -1.71
CA ARG A 111 21.51 31.82 -0.42
C ARG A 111 20.58 32.55 0.54
N SER A 112 19.47 33.10 0.04
CA SER A 112 18.44 33.75 0.86
C SER A 112 17.37 32.76 1.36
N GLY A 113 17.47 31.49 0.98
CA GLY A 113 16.56 30.42 1.39
C GLY A 113 15.35 30.23 0.47
N HIS A 114 15.24 30.98 -0.62
CA HIS A 114 14.11 30.91 -1.54
C HIS A 114 14.36 29.94 -2.69
N LEU A 115 13.34 29.17 -3.08
CA LEU A 115 13.39 28.33 -4.27
C LEU A 115 13.27 29.19 -5.54
N ARG A 116 14.18 28.99 -6.49
CA ARG A 116 14.22 29.70 -7.77
C ARG A 116 14.25 28.71 -8.93
N PRO A 117 13.50 28.96 -10.02
CA PRO A 117 13.61 28.16 -11.24
C PRO A 117 15.03 28.15 -11.78
N VAL A 118 15.48 26.97 -12.22
CA VAL A 118 16.76 26.76 -12.89
C VAL A 118 16.59 25.78 -14.05
N ASP A 119 17.52 25.80 -15.01
CA ASP A 119 17.54 24.82 -16.09
C ASP A 119 17.91 23.43 -15.59
N TRP A 120 17.51 22.40 -16.34
CA TRP A 120 17.77 21.00 -16.01
C TRP A 120 19.26 20.68 -15.86
N ASP A 121 20.11 21.22 -16.73
CA ASP A 121 21.56 21.00 -16.65
C ASP A 121 22.13 21.52 -15.32
N VAL A 122 21.70 22.71 -14.89
CA VAL A 122 22.13 23.31 -13.61
C VAL A 122 21.64 22.47 -12.42
N ALA A 123 20.40 21.99 -12.47
CA ALA A 123 19.82 21.17 -11.41
C ALA A 123 20.56 19.82 -11.28
N LEU A 124 20.80 19.14 -12.40
CA LEU A 124 21.48 17.85 -12.46
C LEU A 124 22.95 17.97 -12.05
N ASP A 125 23.68 18.96 -12.58
CA ASP A 125 25.07 19.22 -12.20
C ASP A 125 25.20 19.51 -10.71
N THR A 126 24.26 20.30 -10.16
CA THR A 126 24.22 20.59 -8.72
C THR A 126 23.98 19.31 -7.92
N PHE A 127 22.99 18.50 -8.31
CA PHE A 127 22.68 17.24 -7.64
C PHE A 127 23.87 16.29 -7.61
N VAL A 128 24.45 16.01 -8.78
CA VAL A 128 25.59 15.09 -8.92
C VAL A 128 26.83 15.61 -8.18
N SER A 129 27.15 16.89 -8.34
CA SER A 129 28.34 17.47 -7.70
C SER A 129 28.24 17.47 -6.18
N ARG A 130 27.05 17.79 -5.63
CA ARG A 130 26.83 17.80 -4.17
C ARG A 130 26.90 16.39 -3.59
N PHE A 131 26.21 15.42 -4.19
CA PHE A 131 26.24 14.05 -3.70
C PHE A 131 27.65 13.45 -3.76
N ARG A 132 28.39 13.68 -4.86
CA ARG A 132 29.80 13.26 -4.96
C ARG A 132 30.69 13.90 -3.91
N SER A 133 30.51 15.21 -3.65
CA SER A 133 31.29 15.92 -2.62
C SER A 133 31.04 15.33 -1.23
N ILE A 134 29.77 15.09 -0.89
CA ILE A 134 29.39 14.50 0.40
C ILE A 134 29.98 13.08 0.53
N GLN A 135 29.87 12.26 -0.50
CA GLN A 135 30.45 10.91 -0.49
C GLN A 135 31.99 10.91 -0.40
N ALA A 136 32.65 11.89 -1.02
CA ALA A 136 34.11 12.03 -0.95
C ALA A 136 34.59 12.42 0.46
N GLU A 137 33.80 13.21 1.19
CA GLU A 137 34.12 13.67 2.54
C GLU A 137 33.75 12.64 3.62
N HIS A 138 32.56 12.03 3.50
CA HIS A 138 31.96 11.21 4.57
C HIS A 138 31.79 9.71 4.22
N GLY A 139 32.13 9.32 2.99
CA GLY A 139 32.00 7.94 2.50
C GLY A 139 30.68 7.65 1.78
N LYS A 140 30.61 6.52 1.08
CA LYS A 140 29.48 6.12 0.21
C LYS A 140 28.13 6.00 0.95
N GLN A 141 28.18 5.60 2.21
CA GLN A 141 27.04 5.42 3.11
C GLN A 141 26.43 6.75 3.59
N SER A 142 27.11 7.88 3.36
CA SER A 142 26.67 9.20 3.84
C SER A 142 25.52 9.83 3.06
N VAL A 143 25.09 9.18 1.98
CA VAL A 143 23.94 9.59 1.18
C VAL A 143 22.95 8.45 1.07
N ALA A 144 21.67 8.78 1.02
CA ALA A 144 20.60 7.80 0.88
C ALA A 144 19.48 8.32 -0.03
N PHE A 145 18.62 7.40 -0.47
CA PHE A 145 17.35 7.76 -1.11
C PHE A 145 16.14 7.20 -0.35
N LEU A 146 15.01 7.91 -0.41
CA LEU A 146 13.72 7.48 0.09
C LEU A 146 12.70 7.52 -1.05
N SER A 147 12.07 6.39 -1.33
CA SER A 147 11.14 6.22 -2.44
C SER A 147 9.75 5.78 -1.97
N THR A 148 8.95 5.26 -2.89
CA THR A 148 7.51 5.05 -2.74
C THR A 148 7.05 3.76 -3.40
N GLY A 149 5.87 3.27 -3.04
CA GLY A 149 5.14 2.25 -3.79
C GLY A 149 4.26 2.83 -4.90
N GLN A 150 4.41 4.10 -5.29
CA GLN A 150 3.57 4.77 -6.29
C GLN A 150 4.20 4.90 -7.68
N MET A 151 5.52 4.67 -7.81
CA MET A 151 6.20 4.70 -9.11
C MET A 151 5.95 3.41 -9.89
N VAL A 152 6.07 3.49 -11.21
CA VAL A 152 6.05 2.30 -12.07
C VAL A 152 7.31 1.45 -11.82
N THR A 153 7.19 0.15 -12.06
CA THR A 153 8.22 -0.84 -11.66
C THR A 153 9.56 -0.57 -12.34
N GLU A 154 9.53 -0.15 -13.60
CA GLU A 154 10.70 0.12 -14.43
C GLU A 154 11.51 1.29 -13.88
N GLU A 155 10.86 2.41 -13.57
CA GLU A 155 11.51 3.58 -12.98
C GLU A 155 12.08 3.27 -11.59
N MET A 156 11.39 2.42 -10.83
CA MET A 156 11.84 2.02 -9.51
C MET A 156 13.05 1.08 -9.54
N ALA A 157 13.06 0.14 -10.48
CA ALA A 157 14.21 -0.73 -10.73
C ALA A 157 15.41 0.08 -11.22
N PHE A 158 15.17 1.07 -12.08
CA PHE A 158 16.19 1.99 -12.54
C PHE A 158 16.74 2.84 -11.40
N LEU A 159 15.87 3.44 -10.58
CA LEU A 159 16.26 4.24 -9.40
C LEU A 159 17.20 3.45 -8.48
N GLY A 160 16.78 2.24 -8.08
CA GLY A 160 17.56 1.41 -7.18
C GLY A 160 18.92 1.02 -7.76
N SER A 161 18.95 0.65 -9.04
CA SER A 161 20.18 0.27 -9.75
C SER A 161 21.12 1.47 -9.95
N LEU A 162 20.58 2.62 -10.36
CA LEU A 162 21.33 3.85 -10.52
C LEU A 162 21.93 4.30 -9.18
N ALA A 163 21.12 4.38 -8.12
CA ALA A 163 21.55 4.86 -6.83
C ALA A 163 22.61 3.92 -6.21
N LYS A 164 22.35 2.62 -6.17
CA LYS A 164 23.26 1.68 -5.49
C LYS A 164 24.46 1.29 -6.34
N PHE A 165 24.24 0.90 -7.60
CA PHE A 165 25.32 0.36 -8.45
C PHE A 165 26.06 1.46 -9.22
N GLY A 166 25.35 2.50 -9.65
CA GLY A 166 25.92 3.61 -10.41
C GLY A 166 26.54 4.70 -9.53
N MET A 167 25.78 5.22 -8.57
CA MET A 167 26.20 6.30 -7.67
C MET A 167 26.91 5.77 -6.42
N GLY A 168 26.91 4.46 -6.20
CA GLY A 168 27.58 3.82 -5.07
C GLY A 168 26.91 4.09 -3.72
N MET A 169 25.64 4.49 -3.67
CA MET A 169 24.92 4.62 -2.41
C MET A 169 24.78 3.26 -1.74
N VAL A 170 24.97 3.19 -0.42
CA VAL A 170 24.70 1.95 0.34
C VAL A 170 23.23 1.87 0.73
N HIS A 171 22.66 3.00 1.14
CA HIS A 171 21.34 3.03 1.76
C HIS A 171 20.26 3.59 0.82
N GLY A 172 19.09 2.95 0.87
CA GLY A 172 17.86 3.45 0.29
C GLY A 172 16.67 2.58 0.69
N ASP A 173 15.52 3.20 0.90
CA ASP A 173 14.30 2.50 1.30
C ASP A 173 13.03 3.17 0.74
N GLY A 174 11.88 2.52 0.88
CA GLY A 174 10.58 3.04 0.45
C GLY A 174 9.58 3.20 1.60
N ASN A 175 8.64 4.14 1.47
CA ASN A 175 7.53 4.30 2.42
C ASN A 175 6.67 3.02 2.58
N THR A 176 6.78 2.09 1.62
CA THR A 176 6.21 0.74 1.66
C THR A 176 6.65 -0.03 2.90
N ARG A 177 7.85 0.24 3.45
CA ARG A 177 8.31 -0.31 4.73
C ARG A 177 7.38 0.04 5.89
N GLN A 178 6.89 1.27 5.95
CA GLN A 178 5.99 1.75 7.01
C GLN A 178 4.59 1.12 6.93
N CYS A 179 4.27 0.49 5.80
CA CYS A 179 2.96 -0.07 5.49
C CYS A 179 2.96 -1.60 5.56
N MET A 180 3.95 -2.26 4.96
CA MET A 180 3.88 -3.70 4.64
C MET A 180 5.01 -4.55 5.22
N ALA A 181 6.03 -3.96 5.84
CA ALA A 181 7.19 -4.74 6.34
C ALA A 181 6.79 -5.89 7.28
N THR A 182 5.75 -5.69 8.09
CA THR A 182 5.14 -6.73 8.92
C THR A 182 4.72 -7.96 8.12
N ALA A 183 3.96 -7.77 7.04
CA ALA A 183 3.48 -8.87 6.20
C ALA A 183 4.63 -9.58 5.48
N VAL A 184 5.63 -8.81 5.00
CA VAL A 184 6.84 -9.36 4.36
C VAL A 184 7.55 -10.34 5.29
N VAL A 185 7.82 -9.92 6.52
CA VAL A 185 8.53 -10.75 7.50
C VAL A 185 7.68 -11.95 7.90
N ALA A 186 6.37 -11.76 8.14
CA ALA A 186 5.46 -12.85 8.48
C ALA A 186 5.42 -13.93 7.38
N TYR A 187 5.27 -13.53 6.11
CA TYR A 187 5.25 -14.48 5.00
C TYR A 187 6.59 -15.14 4.75
N LYS A 188 7.71 -14.40 4.79
CA LYS A 188 9.04 -15.03 4.66
C LYS A 188 9.31 -16.06 5.77
N GLN A 189 8.91 -15.76 7.00
CA GLN A 189 9.09 -16.70 8.13
C GLN A 189 8.12 -17.89 8.09
N ALA A 190 6.91 -17.72 7.57
CA ALA A 190 5.91 -18.79 7.51
C ALA A 190 5.99 -19.64 6.24
N PHE A 191 6.21 -19.03 5.08
CA PHE A 191 6.13 -19.65 3.74
C PHE A 191 7.46 -19.65 2.99
N GLY A 192 8.49 -18.95 3.48
CA GLY A 192 9.80 -18.87 2.83
C GLY A 192 9.90 -17.84 1.70
N PHE A 193 8.81 -17.14 1.35
CA PHE A 193 8.82 -16.10 0.32
C PHE A 193 7.84 -14.95 0.65
N ASP A 194 8.10 -13.77 0.10
CA ASP A 194 7.26 -12.57 0.25
C ASP A 194 6.24 -12.48 -0.89
N ALA A 195 5.17 -13.27 -0.82
CA ALA A 195 3.98 -12.98 -1.60
C ALA A 195 2.70 -13.44 -0.89
N PRO A 196 1.61 -12.66 -1.03
CA PRO A 196 0.31 -13.08 -0.56
C PRO A 196 -0.17 -14.33 -1.33
N PRO A 197 -0.76 -15.33 -0.66
CA PRO A 197 -1.17 -16.59 -1.29
C PRO A 197 -2.56 -16.52 -1.96
N TYR A 198 -3.04 -15.33 -2.34
CA TYR A 198 -4.42 -15.11 -2.78
C TYR A 198 -4.57 -14.45 -4.14
N THR A 199 -5.79 -14.54 -4.65
CA THR A 199 -6.32 -13.76 -5.76
C THR A 199 -7.57 -12.99 -5.32
N TYR A 200 -8.01 -12.01 -6.11
CA TYR A 200 -9.30 -11.36 -5.82
C TYR A 200 -10.52 -12.25 -6.09
N ALA A 201 -10.34 -13.42 -6.72
CA ALA A 201 -11.40 -14.41 -6.86
C ALA A 201 -11.75 -15.03 -5.51
N ASP A 202 -10.81 -15.10 -4.56
CA ASP A 202 -11.05 -15.70 -3.25
C ASP A 202 -12.15 -14.97 -2.47
N PHE A 203 -12.27 -13.64 -2.61
CA PHE A 203 -13.41 -12.90 -2.02
C PHE A 203 -14.77 -13.38 -2.50
N ALA A 204 -14.88 -13.90 -3.72
CA ALA A 204 -16.11 -14.41 -4.29
C ALA A 204 -16.34 -15.90 -3.95
N GLU A 205 -15.29 -16.64 -3.60
CA GLU A 205 -15.40 -18.07 -3.29
C GLU A 205 -15.59 -18.34 -1.80
N SER A 206 -15.06 -17.50 -0.92
CA SER A 206 -15.14 -17.71 0.54
C SER A 206 -16.57 -17.83 1.05
N ASP A 207 -16.80 -18.71 2.02
CA ASP A 207 -18.05 -18.76 2.80
C ASP A 207 -17.90 -18.10 4.18
N VAL A 208 -16.67 -17.90 4.64
CA VAL A 208 -16.34 -17.07 5.81
C VAL A 208 -15.20 -16.12 5.46
N ILE A 209 -15.41 -14.83 5.66
CA ILE A 209 -14.45 -13.77 5.38
C ILE A 209 -14.14 -13.05 6.69
N VAL A 210 -12.93 -13.23 7.19
CA VAL A 210 -12.43 -12.54 8.39
C VAL A 210 -11.60 -11.32 7.95
N LEU A 211 -12.02 -10.12 8.32
CA LEU A 211 -11.35 -8.86 8.02
C LEU A 211 -10.76 -8.26 9.30
N VAL A 212 -9.43 -8.22 9.40
CA VAL A 212 -8.70 -7.82 10.61
C VAL A 212 -8.05 -6.45 10.42
N GLY A 213 -8.53 -5.46 11.18
CA GLY A 213 -8.08 -4.07 11.10
C GLY A 213 -8.09 -3.57 9.65
N SER A 214 -9.22 -3.80 8.95
CA SER A 214 -9.40 -3.55 7.53
C SER A 214 -10.76 -2.89 7.27
N ASN A 215 -10.74 -1.77 6.54
CA ASN A 215 -11.94 -1.06 6.11
C ASN A 215 -12.00 -1.01 4.57
N LEU A 216 -12.37 -2.13 3.96
CA LEU A 216 -12.41 -2.30 2.50
C LEU A 216 -13.37 -1.30 1.84
N CYS A 217 -14.47 -0.94 2.49
CA CYS A 217 -15.46 0.02 1.97
C CYS A 217 -14.82 1.35 1.55
N ILE A 218 -13.81 1.79 2.32
CA ILE A 218 -13.12 3.08 2.11
C ILE A 218 -11.77 2.88 1.41
N ALA A 219 -10.96 1.95 1.91
CA ALA A 219 -9.58 1.78 1.47
C ALA A 219 -9.47 1.10 0.11
N HIS A 220 -10.30 0.06 -0.14
CA HIS A 220 -10.24 -0.77 -1.34
C HIS A 220 -11.66 -1.10 -1.88
N PRO A 221 -12.42 -0.11 -2.37
CA PRO A 221 -13.85 -0.30 -2.64
C PRO A 221 -14.19 -1.38 -3.67
N ILE A 222 -13.30 -1.68 -4.62
CA ILE A 222 -13.48 -2.77 -5.58
C ILE A 222 -13.32 -4.15 -4.92
N MET A 223 -12.45 -4.28 -3.89
CA MET A 223 -12.40 -5.51 -3.11
C MET A 223 -13.69 -5.69 -2.31
N TRP A 224 -14.21 -4.60 -1.74
CA TRP A 224 -15.52 -4.64 -1.06
C TRP A 224 -16.67 -5.02 -2.01
N GLU A 225 -16.68 -4.49 -3.23
CA GLU A 225 -17.65 -4.88 -4.26
C GLU A 225 -17.63 -6.40 -4.51
N ARG A 226 -16.44 -7.02 -4.52
CA ARG A 226 -16.32 -8.47 -4.68
C ARG A 226 -16.88 -9.25 -3.51
N VAL A 227 -16.70 -8.77 -2.27
CA VAL A 227 -17.35 -9.34 -1.09
C VAL A 227 -18.87 -9.27 -1.25
N MET A 228 -19.42 -8.14 -1.69
CA MET A 228 -20.86 -7.96 -1.89
C MET A 228 -21.43 -8.77 -3.05
N ARG A 229 -20.60 -9.11 -4.05
CA ARG A 229 -20.97 -9.94 -5.20
C ARG A 229 -20.74 -11.43 -4.98
N ASN A 230 -20.26 -11.82 -3.79
CA ASN A 230 -20.02 -13.21 -3.46
C ASN A 230 -21.35 -14.01 -3.53
N PRO A 231 -21.46 -15.04 -4.38
CA PRO A 231 -22.68 -15.81 -4.57
C PRO A 231 -23.00 -16.78 -3.41
N HIS A 232 -22.08 -16.95 -2.46
CA HIS A 232 -22.19 -17.90 -1.35
C HIS A 232 -22.80 -17.31 -0.08
N ASN A 233 -23.21 -16.03 -0.09
CA ASN A 233 -23.74 -15.32 1.08
C ASN A 233 -22.84 -15.52 2.32
N PRO A 234 -21.58 -15.03 2.26
CA PRO A 234 -20.57 -15.35 3.25
C PRO A 234 -20.89 -14.75 4.62
N GLU A 235 -20.41 -15.41 5.67
CA GLU A 235 -20.26 -14.79 6.97
C GLU A 235 -19.13 -13.75 6.89
N ILE A 236 -19.43 -12.48 7.17
CA ILE A 236 -18.47 -11.37 7.12
C ILE A 236 -18.15 -11.01 8.57
N ILE A 237 -16.95 -11.39 9.01
CA ILE A 237 -16.46 -11.17 10.37
C ILE A 237 -15.47 -10.02 10.33
N VAL A 238 -15.72 -8.96 11.10
CA VAL A 238 -14.83 -7.80 11.16
C VAL A 238 -14.22 -7.68 12.55
N VAL A 239 -12.89 -7.72 12.62
CA VAL A 239 -12.11 -7.52 13.84
C VAL A 239 -11.52 -6.12 13.80
N ASP A 240 -12.19 -5.18 14.43
CA ASP A 240 -11.78 -3.77 14.43
C ASP A 240 -12.35 -3.06 15.68
N PRO A 241 -11.55 -2.33 16.48
CA PRO A 241 -12.06 -1.57 17.63
C PRO A 241 -13.14 -0.55 17.24
N ARG A 242 -13.16 -0.10 15.98
CA ARG A 242 -14.10 0.89 15.47
C ARG A 242 -15.24 0.22 14.71
N MET A 243 -16.44 0.76 14.87
CA MET A 243 -17.55 0.50 13.95
C MET A 243 -17.29 1.23 12.63
N THR A 244 -16.48 0.63 11.76
CA THR A 244 -16.19 1.14 10.41
C THR A 244 -17.34 0.86 9.44
N GLU A 245 -17.30 1.46 8.26
CA GLU A 245 -18.28 1.20 7.19
C GLU A 245 -18.29 -0.28 6.78
N THR A 246 -17.15 -0.96 6.84
CA THR A 246 -17.07 -2.41 6.67
C THR A 246 -17.70 -3.16 7.84
N ALA A 247 -17.43 -2.75 9.10
CA ALA A 247 -18.03 -3.37 10.29
C ALA A 247 -19.56 -3.23 10.33
N MET A 248 -20.11 -2.11 9.88
CA MET A 248 -21.57 -1.87 9.80
C MET A 248 -22.30 -2.85 8.86
N ASN A 249 -21.56 -3.47 7.93
CA ASN A 249 -22.09 -4.46 6.98
C ASN A 249 -21.64 -5.89 7.33
N ALA A 250 -21.00 -6.09 8.49
CA ALA A 250 -20.54 -7.39 8.96
C ALA A 250 -21.71 -8.22 9.50
N THR A 251 -21.64 -9.55 9.36
CA THR A 251 -22.53 -10.48 10.08
C THR A 251 -22.11 -10.61 11.55
N LEU A 252 -20.81 -10.47 11.83
CA LEU A 252 -20.24 -10.42 13.18
C LEU A 252 -19.17 -9.33 13.26
N HIS A 253 -19.34 -8.38 14.18
CA HIS A 253 -18.32 -7.39 14.51
C HIS A 253 -17.69 -7.71 15.87
N LEU A 254 -16.36 -7.75 15.92
CA LEU A 254 -15.55 -7.93 17.12
C LEU A 254 -14.88 -6.60 17.50
N PRO A 255 -15.52 -5.75 18.32
CA PRO A 255 -14.99 -4.46 18.77
C PRO A 255 -13.97 -4.63 19.91
N LEU A 256 -12.90 -5.36 19.64
CA LEU A 256 -11.85 -5.62 20.62
C LEU A 256 -11.12 -4.35 21.07
N SER A 257 -10.53 -4.40 22.26
CA SER A 257 -9.65 -3.34 22.77
C SER A 257 -8.45 -3.14 21.83
N PRO A 258 -8.06 -1.89 21.49
CA PRO A 258 -6.98 -1.65 20.56
C PRO A 258 -5.70 -2.39 20.95
N LYS A 259 -5.08 -3.08 19.97
CA LYS A 259 -3.83 -3.86 20.14
C LYS A 259 -3.96 -5.14 20.99
N SER A 260 -5.18 -5.61 21.23
CA SER A 260 -5.45 -6.95 21.80
C SER A 260 -5.59 -8.06 20.74
N ASP A 261 -5.35 -7.75 19.46
CA ASP A 261 -5.52 -8.64 18.31
C ASP A 261 -4.74 -9.96 18.46
N GLN A 262 -3.49 -9.88 18.93
CA GLN A 262 -2.67 -11.07 19.15
C GLN A 262 -3.27 -11.99 20.21
N THR A 263 -3.76 -11.42 21.32
CA THR A 263 -4.43 -12.17 22.39
C THR A 263 -5.72 -12.83 21.89
N LEU A 264 -6.51 -12.15 21.04
CA LEU A 264 -7.67 -12.74 20.39
C LEU A 264 -7.29 -13.98 19.58
N PHE A 265 -6.34 -13.85 18.65
CA PHE A 265 -5.98 -14.97 17.78
C PHE A 265 -5.32 -16.14 18.51
N TYR A 266 -4.51 -15.88 19.54
CA TYR A 266 -3.96 -16.95 20.37
C TYR A 266 -5.04 -17.63 21.22
N GLY A 267 -6.00 -16.88 21.77
CA GLY A 267 -7.14 -17.46 22.47
C GLY A 267 -8.01 -18.33 21.58
N VAL A 268 -8.28 -17.87 20.35
CA VAL A 268 -9.01 -18.65 19.34
C VAL A 268 -8.23 -19.90 18.93
N ALA A 269 -6.92 -19.79 18.72
CA ALA A 269 -6.07 -20.94 18.40
C ALA A 269 -6.13 -21.99 19.51
N ARG A 270 -6.00 -21.58 20.77
CA ARG A 270 -6.17 -22.46 21.93
C ARG A 270 -7.54 -23.13 21.94
N LEU A 271 -8.62 -22.39 21.76
CA LEU A 271 -9.98 -22.96 21.73
C LEU A 271 -10.14 -24.01 20.63
N LEU A 272 -9.59 -23.76 19.44
CA LEU A 272 -9.61 -24.72 18.33
C LEU A 272 -8.84 -26.00 18.69
N ILE A 273 -7.69 -25.88 19.38
CA ILE A 273 -6.91 -27.03 19.85
C ILE A 273 -7.67 -27.82 20.91
N GLU A 274 -8.18 -27.14 21.95
CA GLU A 274 -8.90 -27.78 23.06
C GLU A 274 -10.15 -28.52 22.60
N ARG A 275 -10.85 -27.99 21.58
CA ARG A 275 -12.06 -28.61 21.01
C ARG A 275 -11.78 -29.65 19.92
N GLY A 276 -10.52 -29.87 19.55
CA GLY A 276 -10.15 -30.77 18.46
C GLY A 276 -10.62 -30.31 17.08
N TRP A 277 -10.78 -28.99 16.89
CA TRP A 277 -11.25 -28.34 15.66
C TRP A 277 -10.12 -27.99 14.69
N ILE A 278 -9.02 -28.72 14.78
CA ILE A 278 -7.82 -28.56 13.94
C ILE A 278 -7.75 -29.69 12.90
N ASP A 279 -7.12 -29.43 11.77
CA ASP A 279 -6.80 -30.46 10.78
C ASP A 279 -5.43 -31.08 11.09
N ARG A 280 -5.42 -32.12 11.92
CA ARG A 280 -4.18 -32.77 12.36
C ARG A 280 -3.41 -33.40 11.20
N GLU A 281 -4.10 -33.98 10.22
CA GLU A 281 -3.47 -34.60 9.05
C GLU A 281 -2.73 -33.54 8.21
N TYR A 282 -3.36 -32.38 7.99
CA TYR A 282 -2.72 -31.26 7.30
C TYR A 282 -1.53 -30.70 8.09
N ILE A 283 -1.68 -30.51 9.39
CA ILE A 283 -0.62 -30.00 10.28
C ILE A 283 0.62 -30.89 10.19
N ASP A 284 0.44 -32.20 10.38
CA ASP A 284 1.55 -33.16 10.40
C ASP A 284 2.22 -33.28 9.01
N ALA A 285 1.49 -33.09 7.92
CA ALA A 285 2.00 -33.21 6.55
C ALA A 285 2.66 -31.92 5.99
N HIS A 286 2.22 -30.74 6.43
CA HIS A 286 2.52 -29.46 5.75
C HIS A 286 3.05 -28.36 6.66
N THR A 287 3.20 -28.61 7.96
CA THR A 287 3.68 -27.59 8.91
C THR A 287 4.83 -28.13 9.77
N SER A 288 5.44 -27.24 10.55
CA SER A 288 6.49 -27.59 11.52
C SER A 288 6.34 -26.74 12.77
N GLY A 289 6.74 -27.25 13.93
CA GLY A 289 6.72 -26.50 15.19
C GLY A 289 5.33 -26.34 15.81
N PHE A 290 4.35 -27.18 15.43
CA PHE A 290 2.99 -27.11 15.97
C PHE A 290 2.94 -27.35 17.48
N ASP A 291 3.66 -28.36 17.99
CA ASP A 291 3.61 -28.69 19.43
C ASP A 291 4.15 -27.53 20.30
N ASP A 292 5.24 -26.89 19.87
CA ASP A 292 5.79 -25.70 20.54
C ASP A 292 4.80 -24.52 20.49
N TYR A 293 4.11 -24.34 19.36
CA TYR A 293 3.07 -23.33 19.22
C TYR A 293 1.85 -23.63 20.12
N ALA A 294 1.41 -24.88 20.17
CA ALA A 294 0.31 -25.32 21.01
C ALA A 294 0.61 -25.04 22.50
N ALA A 295 1.81 -25.40 22.96
CA ALA A 295 2.28 -25.09 24.31
C ALA A 295 2.34 -23.57 24.56
N CYS A 296 2.75 -22.78 23.57
CA CYS A 296 2.79 -21.32 23.70
C CYS A 296 1.40 -20.69 23.88
N VAL A 297 0.36 -21.25 23.24
CA VAL A 297 -1.01 -20.71 23.34
C VAL A 297 -1.79 -21.24 24.56
N GLU A 298 -1.26 -22.20 25.31
CA GLU A 298 -1.87 -22.73 26.54
C GLU A 298 -2.10 -21.68 27.62
N ASP A 299 -1.40 -20.53 27.59
CA ASP A 299 -1.61 -19.44 28.56
C ASP A 299 -2.75 -18.49 28.15
N PHE A 300 -3.32 -18.64 26.95
CA PHE A 300 -4.33 -17.74 26.40
C PHE A 300 -5.74 -18.30 26.61
N THR A 301 -6.13 -18.48 27.88
CA THR A 301 -7.47 -19.00 28.26
C THR A 301 -8.59 -18.12 27.70
N LEU A 302 -9.78 -18.70 27.51
CA LEU A 302 -10.98 -17.93 27.17
C LEU A 302 -11.23 -16.77 28.14
N ALA A 303 -10.99 -16.98 29.44
CA ALA A 303 -11.12 -15.93 30.46
C ALA A 303 -10.12 -14.78 30.24
N ARG A 304 -8.85 -15.10 30.03
CA ARG A 304 -7.80 -14.11 29.74
C ARG A 304 -8.08 -13.37 28.44
N THR A 305 -8.45 -14.09 27.38
CA THR A 305 -8.77 -13.49 26.08
C THR A 305 -9.97 -12.56 26.20
N SER A 306 -11.02 -12.96 26.92
CA SER A 306 -12.18 -12.10 27.19
C SER A 306 -11.78 -10.83 27.95
N GLU A 307 -10.97 -10.95 28.99
CA GLU A 307 -10.50 -9.81 29.79
C GLU A 307 -9.65 -8.83 28.97
N GLU A 308 -8.60 -9.32 28.29
CA GLU A 308 -7.67 -8.46 27.56
C GLU A 308 -8.28 -7.86 26.29
N THR A 309 -9.17 -8.59 25.62
CA THR A 309 -9.83 -8.09 24.40
C THR A 309 -11.06 -7.25 24.73
N GLY A 310 -11.68 -7.42 25.89
CA GLY A 310 -12.98 -6.84 26.22
C GLY A 310 -14.16 -7.47 25.49
N LEU A 311 -13.95 -8.58 24.76
CA LEU A 311 -15.02 -9.34 24.10
C LEU A 311 -15.64 -10.34 25.08
N SER A 312 -16.94 -10.63 24.95
CA SER A 312 -17.57 -11.67 25.77
C SER A 312 -17.05 -13.07 25.41
N PRO A 313 -16.99 -14.02 26.36
CA PRO A 313 -16.61 -15.39 26.06
C PRO A 313 -17.44 -16.00 24.92
N GLU A 314 -18.75 -15.78 24.91
CA GLU A 314 -19.67 -16.31 23.90
C GLU A 314 -19.35 -15.76 22.50
N THR A 315 -18.91 -14.50 22.43
CA THR A 315 -18.52 -13.85 21.17
C THR A 315 -17.23 -14.48 20.62
N ILE A 316 -16.24 -14.74 21.50
CA ILE A 316 -14.98 -15.39 21.13
C ILE A 316 -15.22 -16.83 20.67
N GLU A 317 -16.06 -17.57 21.41
CA GLU A 317 -16.46 -18.93 21.03
C GLU A 317 -17.21 -18.96 19.70
N ARG A 318 -18.13 -18.02 19.49
CA ARG A 318 -18.85 -17.87 18.21
C ARG A 318 -17.89 -17.61 17.05
N PHE A 319 -16.85 -16.80 17.26
CA PHE A 319 -15.84 -16.56 16.25
C PHE A 319 -15.05 -17.84 15.92
N ALA A 320 -14.62 -18.60 16.93
CA ALA A 320 -13.94 -19.88 16.72
C ALA A 320 -14.84 -20.91 16.02
N GLU A 321 -16.13 -20.97 16.37
CA GLU A 321 -17.14 -21.82 15.73
C GLU A 321 -17.30 -21.52 14.24
N LEU A 322 -17.36 -20.23 13.87
CA LEU A 322 -17.48 -19.82 12.47
C LEU A 322 -16.26 -20.25 11.64
N ILE A 323 -15.05 -20.14 12.20
CA ILE A 323 -13.83 -20.63 11.55
C ILE A 323 -13.88 -22.16 11.38
N HIS A 324 -14.29 -22.89 12.42
CA HIS A 324 -14.35 -24.35 12.37
C HIS A 324 -15.42 -24.87 11.39
N ALA A 325 -16.60 -24.27 11.39
CA ALA A 325 -17.74 -24.72 10.58
C ALA A 325 -17.63 -24.30 9.10
N GLY A 326 -16.86 -23.25 8.79
CA GLY A 326 -16.66 -22.75 7.43
C GLY A 326 -15.87 -23.73 6.56
N LYS A 327 -16.26 -23.85 5.27
CA LYS A 327 -15.57 -24.76 4.32
C LYS A 327 -14.45 -24.05 3.56
N ARG A 328 -14.57 -22.73 3.40
CA ARG A 328 -13.67 -21.83 2.68
C ARG A 328 -13.51 -20.55 3.50
N VAL A 329 -12.68 -20.64 4.55
CA VAL A 329 -12.38 -19.51 5.43
C VAL A 329 -11.18 -18.75 4.89
N SER A 330 -11.38 -17.45 4.67
CA SER A 330 -10.32 -16.54 4.24
C SER A 330 -10.10 -15.46 5.29
N LEU A 331 -8.85 -15.22 5.65
CA LEU A 331 -8.45 -14.23 6.66
C LEU A 331 -7.68 -13.12 5.98
N TRP A 332 -8.13 -11.88 6.12
CA TRP A 332 -7.58 -10.72 5.44
C TRP A 332 -7.19 -9.66 6.45
N TRP A 333 -6.00 -9.08 6.35
CA TRP A 333 -5.58 -7.99 7.23
C TRP A 333 -4.98 -6.81 6.49
N THR A 334 -5.04 -5.63 7.13
CA THR A 334 -4.38 -4.41 6.63
C THR A 334 -3.54 -3.72 7.72
N MET A 335 -3.62 -2.39 7.81
CA MET A 335 -2.80 -1.52 8.64
C MET A 335 -3.07 -1.68 10.13
N GLY A 336 -4.27 -2.11 10.55
CA GLY A 336 -4.54 -2.36 11.98
C GLY A 336 -3.57 -3.38 12.59
N VAL A 337 -3.19 -4.39 11.79
CA VAL A 337 -2.16 -5.39 12.12
C VAL A 337 -0.76 -4.88 11.77
N ASN A 338 -0.55 -4.42 10.54
CA ASN A 338 0.81 -4.13 10.05
C ASN A 338 1.49 -2.99 10.83
N GLN A 339 0.75 -1.96 11.24
CA GLN A 339 1.25 -0.81 11.98
C GLN A 339 1.14 -1.06 13.49
N SER A 340 1.96 -2.00 13.96
CA SER A 340 1.99 -2.44 15.35
C SER A 340 3.39 -2.88 15.75
N TYR A 341 3.77 -2.64 17.00
CA TYR A 341 5.04 -3.12 17.57
C TYR A 341 5.11 -4.66 17.61
N GLN A 342 3.94 -5.33 17.69
CA GLN A 342 3.79 -6.79 17.64
C GLN A 342 3.31 -7.31 16.28
N GLY A 343 3.28 -6.47 15.24
CA GLY A 343 2.58 -6.77 13.98
C GLY A 343 2.97 -8.10 13.34
N VAL A 344 4.26 -8.44 13.33
CA VAL A 344 4.75 -9.71 12.75
C VAL A 344 4.13 -10.92 13.45
N ARG A 345 4.08 -10.90 14.78
CA ARG A 345 3.51 -12.00 15.57
C ARG A 345 1.99 -12.09 15.42
N THR A 346 1.31 -10.94 15.35
CA THR A 346 -0.14 -10.91 15.05
C THR A 346 -0.43 -11.48 13.66
N ALA A 347 0.32 -11.08 12.63
CA ALA A 347 0.15 -11.62 11.28
C ALA A 347 0.44 -13.14 11.23
N GLN A 348 1.46 -13.60 11.94
CA GLN A 348 1.74 -15.03 12.10
C GLN A 348 0.62 -15.77 12.83
N ALA A 349 -0.01 -15.18 13.83
CA ALA A 349 -1.16 -15.78 14.50
C ALA A 349 -2.32 -16.01 13.52
N ILE A 350 -2.59 -15.04 12.64
CA ILE A 350 -3.60 -15.17 11.57
C ILE A 350 -3.21 -16.28 10.58
N ILE A 351 -1.94 -16.35 10.18
CA ILE A 351 -1.43 -17.42 9.31
C ILE A 351 -1.56 -18.78 9.99
N ASN A 352 -1.21 -18.89 11.27
CA ASN A 352 -1.29 -20.13 12.04
C ASN A 352 -2.72 -20.64 12.13
N LEU A 353 -3.72 -19.76 12.30
CA LEU A 353 -5.13 -20.14 12.24
C LEU A 353 -5.50 -20.73 10.88
N ALA A 354 -5.05 -20.13 9.78
CA ALA A 354 -5.28 -20.67 8.43
C ALA A 354 -4.63 -22.06 8.26
N LEU A 355 -3.40 -22.23 8.73
CA LEU A 355 -2.65 -23.49 8.62
C LEU A 355 -3.27 -24.60 9.48
N MET A 356 -3.56 -24.34 10.76
CA MET A 356 -4.06 -25.35 11.68
C MET A 356 -5.50 -25.80 11.37
N THR A 357 -6.21 -25.03 10.55
CA THR A 357 -7.57 -25.36 10.08
C THR A 357 -7.62 -25.75 8.60
N SER A 358 -6.47 -25.94 7.94
CA SER A 358 -6.40 -26.33 6.52
C SER A 358 -7.14 -25.36 5.57
N ASN A 359 -7.19 -24.08 5.97
CA ASN A 359 -7.76 -22.98 5.22
C ASN A 359 -6.66 -22.25 4.43
N ILE A 360 -5.93 -22.99 3.59
CA ILE A 360 -4.94 -22.46 2.66
C ILE A 360 -4.82 -23.37 1.43
N GLY A 361 -4.35 -22.83 0.30
CA GLY A 361 -4.09 -23.60 -0.92
C GLY A 361 -5.34 -24.03 -1.70
N ARG A 362 -6.53 -23.57 -1.29
CA ARG A 362 -7.82 -23.84 -1.94
C ARG A 362 -8.53 -22.53 -2.29
N PRO A 363 -9.36 -22.46 -3.35
CA PRO A 363 -10.16 -21.27 -3.64
C PRO A 363 -11.02 -20.84 -2.44
N GLY A 364 -11.06 -19.53 -2.17
CA GLY A 364 -11.79 -18.95 -1.05
C GLY A 364 -11.12 -19.15 0.32
N THR A 365 -9.83 -19.51 0.34
CA THR A 365 -9.08 -19.70 1.60
C THR A 365 -7.84 -18.81 1.66
N GLY A 366 -7.11 -18.88 2.77
CA GLY A 366 -5.79 -18.27 2.90
C GLY A 366 -5.73 -17.14 3.92
N ALA A 367 -4.49 -16.77 4.23
CA ALA A 367 -4.14 -15.68 5.13
C ALA A 367 -3.48 -14.55 4.31
N ASN A 368 -4.19 -13.43 4.18
CA ASN A 368 -4.07 -12.50 3.08
C ASN A 368 -3.82 -11.06 3.55
N SER A 369 -2.61 -10.54 3.33
CA SER A 369 -2.30 -9.13 3.58
C SER A 369 -2.72 -8.28 2.40
N ILE A 370 -3.64 -7.35 2.63
CA ILE A 370 -4.08 -6.40 1.62
C ILE A 370 -3.09 -5.23 1.58
N THR A 371 -2.54 -4.98 0.39
CA THR A 371 -1.52 -3.96 0.17
C THR A 371 -2.12 -2.55 0.04
N GLY A 372 -1.38 -1.52 0.48
CA GLY A 372 -1.80 -0.11 0.43
C GLY A 372 -1.66 0.54 -0.96
N GLN A 373 -0.44 0.96 -1.33
CA GLN A 373 -0.16 1.70 -2.56
C GLN A 373 -0.14 0.81 -3.81
N CYS A 374 -0.46 1.40 -4.97
CA CYS A 374 -0.62 0.72 -6.27
C CYS A 374 0.50 -0.25 -6.66
N ASN A 375 1.76 0.11 -6.40
CA ASN A 375 2.94 -0.68 -6.78
C ASN A 375 3.86 -1.01 -5.59
N ALA A 376 3.30 -1.12 -4.39
CA ALA A 376 4.09 -1.48 -3.22
C ALA A 376 4.67 -2.92 -3.29
N MET A 377 4.10 -3.80 -4.11
CA MET A 377 4.70 -5.12 -4.40
C MET A 377 5.92 -5.00 -5.32
N GLY A 378 5.84 -4.19 -6.38
CA GLY A 378 6.98 -3.92 -7.26
C GLY A 378 8.17 -3.35 -6.50
N SER A 379 7.91 -2.46 -5.54
CA SER A 379 8.94 -1.94 -4.63
C SER A 379 9.70 -3.02 -3.86
N ARG A 380 9.01 -4.02 -3.32
CA ARG A 380 9.64 -5.05 -2.49
C ARG A 380 10.54 -6.00 -3.28
N LEU A 381 10.27 -6.17 -4.57
CA LEU A 381 10.98 -7.10 -5.45
C LEU A 381 12.05 -6.41 -6.31
N PHE A 382 11.82 -5.17 -6.74
CA PHE A 382 12.62 -4.56 -7.81
C PHE A 382 13.32 -3.25 -7.42
N SER A 383 13.03 -2.64 -6.27
CA SER A 383 13.61 -1.33 -5.92
C SER A 383 15.07 -1.35 -5.45
N ASN A 384 15.70 -2.54 -5.32
CA ASN A 384 17.02 -2.71 -4.71
C ASN A 384 17.15 -2.12 -3.30
N THR A 385 16.06 -1.95 -2.55
CA THR A 385 16.09 -1.38 -1.19
C THR A 385 16.40 -2.47 -0.16
N THR A 386 15.40 -3.28 0.16
CA THR A 386 15.47 -4.32 1.20
C THR A 386 15.94 -5.67 0.68
N ASN A 387 15.85 -5.87 -0.63
CA ASN A 387 16.33 -7.05 -1.33
C ASN A 387 16.94 -6.56 -2.66
N LEU A 388 17.88 -7.33 -3.20
CA LEU A 388 18.39 -7.18 -4.56
C LEU A 388 17.30 -7.60 -5.57
N LEU A 389 17.38 -7.10 -6.81
CA LEU A 389 16.43 -7.37 -7.90
C LEU A 389 15.91 -8.81 -7.90
N GLY A 390 14.58 -8.97 -7.99
CA GLY A 390 13.93 -10.27 -8.02
C GLY A 390 13.86 -10.97 -6.65
N GLY A 391 14.02 -10.24 -5.55
CA GLY A 391 13.97 -10.79 -4.19
C GLY A 391 15.24 -11.50 -3.74
N HIS A 392 16.35 -11.30 -4.45
CA HIS A 392 17.66 -11.85 -4.08
C HIS A 392 18.21 -11.11 -2.84
N ASP A 393 19.14 -11.74 -2.14
CA ASP A 393 19.73 -11.23 -0.90
C ASP A 393 21.05 -10.50 -1.19
N PHE A 394 21.20 -9.27 -0.71
CA PHE A 394 22.45 -8.51 -0.83
C PHE A 394 23.62 -9.18 -0.13
N THR A 395 23.38 -9.91 0.96
CA THR A 395 24.44 -10.54 1.77
C THR A 395 24.95 -11.85 1.15
N ASN A 396 24.20 -12.44 0.22
CA ASN A 396 24.56 -13.68 -0.46
C ASN A 396 25.40 -13.41 -1.73
N GLU A 397 26.60 -13.98 -1.78
CA GLU A 397 27.54 -13.77 -2.90
C GLU A 397 27.07 -14.37 -4.24
N GLU A 398 26.42 -15.53 -4.21
CA GLU A 398 25.85 -16.16 -5.40
C GLU A 398 24.73 -15.30 -6.00
N HIS A 399 23.89 -14.75 -5.13
CA HIS A 399 22.83 -13.81 -5.49
C HIS A 399 23.40 -12.54 -6.15
N ARG A 400 24.41 -11.91 -5.54
CA ARG A 400 25.08 -10.73 -6.13
C ARG A 400 25.72 -11.08 -7.48
N SER A 401 26.43 -12.20 -7.58
CA SER A 401 27.10 -12.64 -8.81
C SER A 401 26.11 -12.86 -9.95
N LYS A 402 24.97 -13.50 -9.66
CA LYS A 402 23.89 -13.73 -10.62
C LYS A 402 23.33 -12.42 -11.16
N VAL A 403 22.97 -11.49 -10.28
CA VAL A 403 22.38 -10.20 -10.69
C VAL A 403 23.41 -9.34 -11.42
N ALA A 404 24.66 -9.31 -10.97
CA ALA A 404 25.75 -8.64 -11.65
C ALA A 404 25.95 -9.16 -13.08
N GLY A 405 25.91 -10.49 -13.27
CA GLY A 405 26.01 -11.12 -14.59
C GLY A 405 24.82 -10.82 -15.51
N ILE A 406 23.61 -10.71 -14.98
CA ILE A 406 22.41 -10.32 -15.76
C ILE A 406 22.51 -8.86 -16.22
N LEU A 407 22.98 -7.97 -15.34
CA LEU A 407 23.08 -6.54 -15.62
C LEU A 407 24.37 -6.13 -16.35
N ASP A 408 25.29 -7.08 -16.56
CA ASP A 408 26.62 -6.83 -17.13
C ASP A 408 27.41 -5.74 -16.38
N ILE A 409 27.45 -5.86 -15.05
CA ILE A 409 28.20 -4.95 -14.17
C ILE A 409 29.21 -5.70 -13.30
N PRO A 410 30.27 -5.04 -12.81
CA PRO A 410 31.15 -5.63 -11.81
C PRO A 410 30.38 -5.97 -10.53
N VAL A 411 30.59 -7.17 -9.98
CA VAL A 411 29.96 -7.59 -8.71
C VAL A 411 30.28 -6.62 -7.56
N ALA A 412 31.47 -6.01 -7.57
CA ALA A 412 31.92 -5.02 -6.59
C ALA A 412 31.13 -3.70 -6.63
N SER A 413 30.31 -3.47 -7.67
CA SER A 413 29.37 -2.33 -7.72
C SER A 413 28.11 -2.59 -6.90
N ILE A 414 27.82 -3.84 -6.54
CA ILE A 414 26.66 -4.20 -5.72
C ILE A 414 27.08 -4.19 -4.24
N PRO A 415 26.37 -3.48 -3.35
CA PRO A 415 26.60 -3.57 -1.91
C PRO A 415 26.50 -5.02 -1.40
N ASP A 416 27.36 -5.40 -0.46
CA ASP A 416 27.38 -6.72 0.19
C ASP A 416 26.65 -6.73 1.54
N GLU A 417 26.06 -5.60 1.92
CA GLU A 417 25.25 -5.42 3.12
C GLU A 417 23.84 -4.92 2.79
N ASN A 418 22.91 -5.14 3.72
CA ASN A 418 21.55 -4.65 3.60
C ASN A 418 21.48 -3.14 3.85
N SER A 419 20.56 -2.48 3.15
CA SER A 419 20.24 -1.09 3.47
C SER A 419 19.67 -0.96 4.88
N TRP A 420 19.96 0.17 5.53
CA TRP A 420 19.15 0.66 6.64
C TRP A 420 17.68 0.79 6.23
N ALA A 421 16.79 0.47 7.16
CA ALA A 421 15.38 0.73 7.05
C ALA A 421 15.10 2.24 7.06
N TYR A 422 13.92 2.63 6.57
CA TYR A 422 13.48 4.02 6.46
C TYR A 422 13.72 4.84 7.74
N HIS A 423 13.34 4.28 8.90
CA HIS A 423 13.54 4.95 10.20
C HIS A 423 15.03 5.09 10.56
N GLU A 424 15.84 4.07 10.29
CA GLU A 424 17.28 4.10 10.54
C GLU A 424 18.00 5.11 9.66
N ILE A 425 17.54 5.33 8.41
CA ILE A 425 18.02 6.41 7.53
C ILE A 425 17.72 7.78 8.13
N ILE A 426 16.48 8.00 8.59
CA ILE A 426 16.07 9.27 9.21
C ILE A 426 16.86 9.52 10.51
N GLU A 427 17.04 8.51 11.35
CA GLU A 427 17.88 8.60 12.54
C GLU A 427 19.38 8.75 12.21
N GLY A 428 19.83 8.21 11.08
CA GLY A 428 21.19 8.40 10.57
C GLY A 428 21.52 9.86 10.33
N ILE A 429 20.53 10.69 9.98
CA ILE A 429 20.68 12.15 9.88
C ILE A 429 20.95 12.75 11.27
N LEU A 430 20.21 12.31 12.29
CA LEU A 430 20.43 12.76 13.68
C LEU A 430 21.81 12.37 14.21
N ARG A 431 22.31 11.20 13.82
CA ARG A 431 23.64 10.70 14.19
C ARG A 431 24.78 11.34 13.41
N GLY A 432 24.50 12.22 12.43
CA GLY A 432 25.51 12.80 11.55
C GLY A 432 26.19 11.75 10.66
N GLN A 433 25.45 10.70 10.28
CA GLN A 433 25.91 9.65 9.39
C GLN A 433 25.33 9.82 7.98
N ILE A 434 24.13 10.41 7.84
CA ILE A 434 23.52 10.77 6.56
C ILE A 434 23.53 12.29 6.41
N HIS A 435 24.18 12.75 5.35
CA HIS A 435 24.42 14.16 5.02
C HIS A 435 23.66 14.59 3.76
N GLY A 436 23.44 13.66 2.82
CA GLY A 436 22.66 13.87 1.61
C GLY A 436 21.44 12.94 1.54
N LEU A 437 20.27 13.48 1.18
CA LEU A 437 19.05 12.70 1.02
C LEU A 437 18.34 13.03 -0.28
N TRP A 438 17.98 12.00 -1.05
CA TRP A 438 17.13 12.13 -2.23
C TRP A 438 15.76 11.51 -1.94
N VAL A 439 14.72 12.33 -1.90
CA VAL A 439 13.34 11.91 -1.63
C VAL A 439 12.56 11.91 -2.95
N ILE A 440 11.96 10.78 -3.30
CA ILE A 440 11.30 10.56 -4.60
C ILE A 440 9.85 10.11 -4.38
N CYS A 441 8.91 10.88 -4.92
CA CYS A 441 7.48 10.56 -4.96
C CYS A 441 6.91 10.14 -3.58
N THR A 442 7.42 10.74 -2.51
CA THR A 442 6.96 10.54 -1.14
C THR A 442 7.20 11.78 -0.30
N ASN A 443 6.29 12.05 0.64
CA ASN A 443 6.37 13.21 1.51
C ASN A 443 6.63 12.83 2.96
N THR A 444 7.89 12.51 3.29
CA THR A 444 8.32 12.22 4.66
C THR A 444 7.92 13.33 5.65
N ALA A 445 7.99 14.59 5.24
CA ALA A 445 7.66 15.73 6.11
C ALA A 445 6.17 15.80 6.50
N HIS A 446 5.30 15.08 5.78
CA HIS A 446 3.88 14.99 6.06
C HIS A 446 3.47 13.63 6.63
N SER A 447 3.94 12.53 6.05
CA SER A 447 3.48 11.18 6.40
C SER A 447 4.26 10.54 7.55
N TRP A 448 5.39 11.09 7.96
CA TRP A 448 6.15 10.56 9.09
C TRP A 448 5.49 10.90 10.43
N ILE A 449 5.66 10.00 11.41
CA ILE A 449 5.24 10.23 12.79
C ILE A 449 6.01 11.42 13.37
N ASN A 450 5.37 12.21 14.23
CA ASN A 450 5.99 13.40 14.82
C ASN A 450 6.55 14.39 13.75
N GLN A 451 5.65 14.95 12.94
CA GLN A 451 6.00 15.82 11.80
C GLN A 451 6.92 17.00 12.15
N ASN A 452 6.81 17.56 13.35
CA ASN A 452 7.68 18.67 13.76
C ASN A 452 9.13 18.20 13.93
N GLN A 453 9.33 17.03 14.54
CA GLN A 453 10.64 16.45 14.70
C GLN A 453 11.26 16.09 13.35
N VAL A 454 10.52 15.47 12.44
CA VAL A 454 11.12 15.09 11.14
C VAL A 454 11.53 16.30 10.30
N ARG A 455 10.78 17.42 10.39
CA ARG A 455 11.17 18.67 9.72
C ARG A 455 12.46 19.23 10.29
N ASP A 456 12.64 19.16 11.62
CA ASP A 456 13.91 19.52 12.25
C ASP A 456 15.06 18.62 11.78
N ILE A 457 14.83 17.30 11.76
CA ILE A 457 15.83 16.30 11.29
C ILE A 457 16.26 16.62 9.86
N LEU A 458 15.31 16.77 8.94
CA LEU A 458 15.59 17.06 7.53
C LEU A 458 16.32 18.39 7.33
N SER A 459 16.18 19.34 8.26
CA SER A 459 16.89 20.63 8.19
C SER A 459 18.39 20.53 8.50
N ARG A 460 18.84 19.40 9.08
CA ARG A 460 20.24 19.13 9.42
C ARG A 460 21.06 18.52 8.28
N LEU A 461 20.40 18.11 7.19
CA LEU A 461 21.09 17.61 6.00
C LEU A 461 21.90 18.73 5.34
N ASP A 462 23.08 18.39 4.85
CA ASP A 462 23.88 19.31 4.02
C ASP A 462 23.22 19.54 2.66
N PHE A 463 22.53 18.52 2.14
CA PHE A 463 21.82 18.62 0.88
C PHE A 463 20.60 17.69 0.79
N LEU A 464 19.44 18.26 0.49
CA LEU A 464 18.18 17.54 0.30
C LEU A 464 17.67 17.77 -1.13
N VAL A 465 17.37 16.68 -1.83
CA VAL A 465 16.72 16.71 -3.14
C VAL A 465 15.33 16.11 -3.01
N VAL A 466 14.34 16.79 -3.56
CA VAL A 466 12.97 16.29 -3.66
C VAL A 466 12.61 16.19 -5.14
N GLN A 467 12.21 14.99 -5.57
CA GLN A 467 11.66 14.71 -6.88
C GLN A 467 10.21 14.28 -6.71
N ASP A 468 9.29 15.21 -6.95
CA ASP A 468 7.85 14.98 -6.83
C ASP A 468 7.12 15.83 -7.88
N MET A 469 5.82 15.57 -8.04
CA MET A 469 4.94 16.37 -8.88
C MET A 469 4.46 17.65 -8.18
N TYR A 470 4.57 17.75 -6.85
CA TYR A 470 4.01 18.85 -6.03
C TYR A 470 4.96 19.35 -4.94
#